data_AF-A0A943UVS7-F1
#
_entry.id   AF-A0A943UVS7-F1
#
_cell.length_a   1.000
_cell.length_b   1.000
_cell.length_c   1.000
_cell.angle_alpha   90.00
_cell.angle_beta   90.00
_cell.angle_gamma   90.00
#
_symmetry.space_group_name_H-M   'P 1'
#
loop_
_entity.id
_entity.type
_entity.pdbx_description
1 polymer ?
#
loop_
_entity_poly.entity_id
_entity_poly.type
_entity_poly.pdbx_seq_one_letter_code
_entity_poly.pdbx_strand_id
1 'polypeptide(L)'
;MSEHAADASLHADAPCREGASRAVVGILSDTHGVLPQAAFAELADCDHIVHAGDICDPSILAQLETLAPVIAVLGNNDYPEYGARVGRFATVSIAGVRFLAAHTPDDLMRALRGATSALQPGDPLPQVAVHGHTHVPRIVAGKAAAPAAMIVCPGSVTRPRGGSRPSVAKLIVADGAVKSAELVETAVSPDGGPRHLEGALRVASVVLHGARASAERLLERFRRRGHAVRNECCPVVLKRRASLRRSFREARVFGERTIAPSACRLARVAGGAAREERNP
;
A
#
# COMPACT_ATOMS: atom_id res chain seq x y z
N MET A 1 -44.78 -2.41 1.78
CA MET A 1 -43.89 -1.26 1.54
C MET A 1 -42.48 -1.81 1.49
N SER A 2 -42.00 -2.07 0.28
CA SER A 2 -40.74 -2.74 -0.03
C SER A 2 -39.71 -1.70 -0.43
N GLU A 3 -38.67 -1.50 0.38
CA GLU A 3 -37.50 -0.72 -0.01
C GLU A 3 -36.42 -1.67 -0.53
N HIS A 4 -36.30 -1.74 -1.86
CA HIS A 4 -35.14 -2.30 -2.54
C HIS A 4 -34.05 -1.23 -2.56
N ALA A 5 -33.04 -1.38 -1.69
CA ALA A 5 -31.78 -0.66 -1.84
C ALA A 5 -31.00 -1.32 -3.00
N ALA A 6 -31.03 -0.68 -4.17
CA ALA A 6 -30.18 -1.02 -5.29
C ALA A 6 -28.73 -0.63 -4.94
N ASP A 7 -27.89 -1.63 -4.65
CA ASP A 7 -26.45 -1.46 -4.49
C ASP A 7 -25.83 -1.27 -5.89
N ALA A 8 -25.42 -0.04 -6.17
CA ALA A 8 -24.85 0.35 -7.44
C ALA A 8 -23.43 -0.22 -7.56
N SER A 9 -23.27 -1.25 -8.40
CA SER A 9 -21.99 -1.75 -8.87
C SER A 9 -21.24 -0.64 -9.62
N LEU A 10 -20.40 0.10 -8.90
CA LEU A 10 -19.48 1.05 -9.50
C LEU A 10 -18.35 0.26 -10.20
N HIS A 11 -18.49 0.07 -11.52
CA HIS A 11 -17.37 -0.23 -12.39
C HIS A 11 -16.38 0.95 -12.34
N ALA A 12 -15.46 0.91 -11.38
CA ALA A 12 -14.36 1.84 -11.30
C ALA A 12 -13.29 1.43 -12.31
N ASP A 13 -13.53 1.72 -13.59
CA ASP A 13 -12.48 1.77 -14.60
C ASP A 13 -11.59 2.98 -14.28
N ALA A 14 -10.68 2.81 -13.32
CA ALA A 14 -9.52 3.68 -13.20
C ALA A 14 -8.77 3.59 -14.55
N PRO A 15 -8.42 4.72 -15.20
CA PRO A 15 -7.83 4.69 -16.52
C PRO A 15 -6.49 3.97 -16.46
N CYS A 16 -6.50 2.69 -16.82
CA CYS A 16 -5.31 1.96 -17.21
C CYS A 16 -4.66 2.78 -18.32
N ARG A 17 -3.36 3.06 -18.19
CA ARG A 17 -2.60 3.64 -19.30
C ARG A 17 -2.81 2.74 -20.52
N GLU A 18 -3.54 3.23 -21.54
CA GLU A 18 -3.63 2.58 -22.85
C GLU A 18 -2.21 2.32 -23.35
N GLY A 19 -1.76 1.06 -23.25
CA GLY A 19 -0.43 0.63 -23.68
C GLY A 19 0.44 -0.10 -22.65
N ALA A 20 0.04 -0.23 -21.38
CA ALA A 20 0.81 -1.06 -20.44
C ALA A 20 0.49 -2.55 -20.65
N SER A 21 1.25 -3.21 -21.53
CA SER A 21 1.22 -4.67 -21.71
C SER A 21 1.71 -5.43 -20.48
N ARG A 22 2.24 -4.75 -19.45
CA ARG A 22 2.74 -5.31 -18.20
C ARG A 22 2.47 -4.37 -17.03
N ALA A 23 2.13 -4.92 -15.87
CA ALA A 23 1.98 -4.21 -14.61
C ALA A 23 2.40 -5.07 -13.41
N VAL A 24 2.89 -4.43 -12.35
CA VAL A 24 3.14 -5.04 -11.04
C VAL A 24 1.96 -4.72 -10.12
N VAL A 25 1.33 -5.75 -9.55
CA VAL A 25 0.19 -5.63 -8.64
C VAL A 25 0.63 -6.06 -7.26
N GLY A 26 0.63 -5.12 -6.32
CA GLY A 26 0.86 -5.38 -4.90
C GLY A 26 -0.45 -5.74 -4.21
N ILE A 27 -0.43 -6.74 -3.34
CA ILE A 27 -1.62 -7.21 -2.63
C ILE A 27 -1.30 -7.28 -1.14
N LEU A 28 -2.14 -6.65 -0.32
CA LEU A 28 -2.04 -6.68 1.14
C LEU A 28 -3.43 -6.86 1.77
N SER A 29 -3.45 -7.16 3.07
CA SER A 29 -4.67 -7.39 3.84
C SER A 29 -4.42 -7.19 5.33
N ASP A 30 -5.50 -7.04 6.10
CA ASP A 30 -5.51 -7.12 7.56
C ASP A 30 -4.51 -6.13 8.19
N THR A 31 -4.60 -4.85 7.78
CA THR A 31 -3.79 -3.77 8.35
C THR A 31 -4.26 -3.37 9.74
N HIS A 32 -5.55 -3.56 10.08
CA HIS A 32 -6.10 -3.28 11.41
C HIS A 32 -5.70 -1.91 11.98
N GLY A 33 -5.77 -0.86 11.16
CA GLY A 33 -5.45 0.51 11.55
C GLY A 33 -3.96 0.84 11.58
N VAL A 34 -3.07 -0.09 11.20
CA VAL A 34 -1.62 0.16 11.12
C VAL A 34 -1.07 -0.31 9.79
N LEU A 35 -0.40 0.58 9.07
CA LEU A 35 0.36 0.24 7.87
C LEU A 35 1.86 0.24 8.21
N PRO A 36 2.50 -0.94 8.37
CA PRO A 36 3.92 -1.00 8.65
C PRO A 36 4.75 -0.38 7.53
N GLN A 37 5.78 0.39 7.90
CA GLN A 37 6.67 1.04 6.92
C GLN A 37 7.35 0.02 5.99
N ALA A 38 7.67 -1.19 6.49
CA ALA A 38 8.21 -2.27 5.67
C ALA A 38 7.22 -2.70 4.57
N ALA A 39 5.94 -2.87 4.89
CA ALA A 39 4.91 -3.20 3.90
C ALA A 39 4.71 -2.06 2.90
N PHE A 40 4.69 -0.81 3.37
CA PHE A 40 4.62 0.37 2.50
C PHE A 40 5.81 0.44 1.53
N ALA A 41 7.02 0.16 2.00
CA ALA A 41 8.23 0.14 1.19
C ALA A 41 8.21 -0.97 0.14
N GLU A 42 7.66 -2.14 0.48
CA GLU A 42 7.51 -3.22 -0.49
C GLU A 42 6.49 -2.91 -1.57
N LEU A 43 5.47 -2.08 -1.32
CA LEU A 43 4.45 -1.72 -2.33
C LEU A 43 4.86 -0.54 -3.24
N ALA A 44 6.04 0.01 -3.01
CA ALA A 44 6.60 1.18 -3.70
C ALA A 44 6.69 1.09 -5.22
N ASP A 45 7.02 -0.11 -5.71
CA ASP A 45 7.30 -0.44 -7.10
C ASP A 45 6.07 -1.00 -7.83
N CYS A 46 4.92 -1.04 -7.16
CA CYS A 46 3.68 -1.57 -7.69
C CYS A 46 2.95 -0.50 -8.52
N ASP A 47 2.42 -0.90 -9.68
CA ASP A 47 1.57 -0.07 -10.54
C ASP A 47 0.13 0.01 -10.03
N HIS A 48 -0.32 -1.03 -9.31
CA HIS A 48 -1.63 -1.14 -8.68
C HIS A 48 -1.52 -1.82 -7.32
N ILE A 49 -2.41 -1.46 -6.40
CA ILE A 49 -2.48 -2.06 -5.07
C ILE A 49 -3.88 -2.60 -4.82
N VAL A 50 -3.98 -3.83 -4.32
CA VAL A 50 -5.24 -4.46 -3.89
C VAL A 50 -5.20 -4.69 -2.38
N HIS A 51 -6.14 -4.11 -1.64
CA HIS A 51 -6.32 -4.33 -0.21
C HIS A 51 -7.51 -5.25 0.06
N ALA A 52 -7.25 -6.45 0.60
CA ALA A 52 -8.27 -7.49 0.79
C ALA A 52 -9.09 -7.35 2.10
N GLY A 53 -9.32 -6.10 2.55
CA GLY A 53 -10.11 -5.78 3.75
C GLY A 53 -9.37 -5.85 5.10
N ASP A 54 -10.13 -5.59 6.16
CA ASP A 54 -9.70 -5.34 7.54
C ASP A 54 -8.71 -4.16 7.61
N ILE A 55 -9.15 -3.04 7.03
CA ILE A 55 -8.37 -1.80 6.92
C ILE A 55 -8.35 -1.06 8.26
N CYS A 56 -9.53 -0.87 8.86
CA CYS A 56 -9.89 -0.18 10.11
C CYS A 56 -9.52 1.31 10.23
N ASP A 57 -8.66 1.85 9.37
CA ASP A 57 -8.37 3.29 9.28
C ASP A 57 -8.36 3.76 7.82
N PRO A 58 -9.32 4.63 7.40
CA PRO A 58 -9.35 5.22 6.06
C PRO A 58 -8.06 5.93 5.64
N SER A 59 -7.27 6.43 6.59
CA SER A 59 -5.98 7.07 6.30
C SER A 59 -5.00 6.12 5.62
N ILE A 60 -5.12 4.80 5.84
CA ILE A 60 -4.28 3.78 5.21
C ILE A 60 -4.49 3.74 3.70
N LEU A 61 -5.74 3.82 3.24
CA LEU A 61 -6.01 3.88 1.80
C LEU A 61 -5.41 5.15 1.20
N ALA A 62 -5.54 6.29 1.89
CA ALA A 62 -4.94 7.54 1.43
C ALA A 62 -3.40 7.46 1.36
N GLN A 63 -2.75 6.77 2.31
CA GLN A 63 -1.32 6.52 2.28
C GLN A 63 -0.93 5.63 1.09
N LEU A 64 -1.60 4.50 0.89
CA LEU A 64 -1.34 3.58 -0.23
C LEU A 64 -1.58 4.25 -1.59
N GLU A 65 -2.59 5.12 -1.70
CA GLU A 65 -2.88 5.90 -2.91
C GLU A 65 -1.78 6.89 -3.29
N THR A 66 -0.87 7.23 -2.36
CA THR A 66 0.32 8.00 -2.72
C THR A 66 1.29 7.22 -3.60
N LEU A 67 1.28 5.88 -3.49
CA LEU A 67 2.10 4.96 -4.28
C LEU A 67 1.43 4.71 -5.65
N ALA A 68 0.25 4.13 -5.62
CA ALA A 68 -0.45 3.61 -6.79
C ALA A 68 -1.98 3.63 -6.60
N PRO A 69 -2.79 3.53 -7.66
CA PRO A 69 -4.23 3.33 -7.54
C PRO A 69 -4.56 2.11 -6.67
N VAL A 70 -5.46 2.31 -5.69
CA VAL A 70 -5.84 1.29 -4.72
C VAL A 70 -7.25 0.78 -4.99
N ILE A 71 -7.36 -0.53 -5.10
CA ILE A 71 -8.61 -1.29 -5.09
C ILE A 71 -8.74 -1.89 -3.70
N ALA A 72 -9.84 -1.64 -3.01
CA ALA A 72 -10.04 -2.12 -1.64
C ALA A 72 -11.43 -2.76 -1.51
N VAL A 73 -11.53 -3.72 -0.59
CA VAL A 73 -12.80 -4.31 -0.16
C VAL A 73 -12.94 -4.17 1.34
N LEU A 74 -14.19 -4.19 1.83
CA LEU A 74 -14.48 -4.18 3.26
C LEU A 74 -14.17 -5.54 3.88
N GLY A 75 -13.45 -5.51 5.01
CA GLY A 75 -13.34 -6.65 5.91
C GLY A 75 -14.43 -6.71 6.97
N ASN A 76 -14.26 -7.61 7.92
CA ASN A 76 -15.22 -7.77 9.02
C ASN A 76 -15.18 -6.60 10.00
N ASN A 77 -14.02 -5.92 10.09
CA ASN A 77 -13.78 -4.80 10.98
C ASN A 77 -13.87 -3.44 10.26
N ASP A 78 -14.41 -3.42 9.05
CA ASP A 78 -14.57 -2.21 8.24
C ASP A 78 -16.05 -1.86 8.10
N TYR A 79 -16.38 -0.59 8.30
CA TYR A 79 -17.73 -0.06 8.13
C TYR A 79 -17.78 0.93 6.94
N PRO A 80 -18.96 1.48 6.57
CA PRO A 80 -19.11 2.28 5.35
C PRO A 80 -18.37 3.64 5.29
N GLU A 81 -17.43 3.95 6.18
CA GLU A 81 -16.64 5.18 6.22
C GLU A 81 -15.76 5.42 4.98
N TYR A 82 -15.52 4.38 4.17
CA TYR A 82 -14.70 4.46 2.95
C TYR A 82 -15.50 4.95 1.72
N GLY A 83 -16.82 5.12 1.86
CA GLY A 83 -17.75 5.52 0.80
C GLY A 83 -18.06 4.40 -0.20
N ALA A 84 -18.93 4.70 -1.18
CA ALA A 84 -19.44 3.71 -2.15
C ALA A 84 -18.37 3.03 -3.02
N ARG A 85 -17.14 3.58 -3.05
CA ARG A 85 -16.01 3.01 -3.80
C ARG A 85 -15.39 1.77 -3.17
N VAL A 86 -15.66 1.49 -1.89
CA VAL A 86 -15.16 0.30 -1.18
C VAL A 86 -16.36 -0.51 -0.71
N GLY A 87 -16.67 -1.56 -1.47
CA GLY A 87 -17.75 -2.49 -1.15
C GLY A 87 -17.21 -3.82 -0.59
N ARG A 88 -18.11 -4.79 -0.41
CA ARG A 88 -17.74 -6.16 0.00
C ARG A 88 -16.94 -6.91 -1.08
N PHE A 89 -17.13 -6.50 -2.32
CA PHE A 89 -16.50 -7.09 -3.50
C PHE A 89 -15.91 -5.98 -4.35
N ALA A 90 -14.79 -6.28 -5.01
CA ALA A 90 -14.23 -5.42 -6.03
C ALA A 90 -13.75 -6.25 -7.21
N THR A 91 -14.11 -5.83 -8.42
CA THR A 91 -13.61 -6.41 -9.66
C THR A 91 -12.82 -5.35 -10.42
N VAL A 92 -11.67 -5.74 -10.97
CA VAL A 92 -10.80 -4.84 -11.74
C VAL A 92 -10.04 -5.62 -12.80
N SER A 93 -9.81 -5.00 -13.96
CA SER A 93 -8.94 -5.58 -15.00
C SER A 93 -7.62 -4.80 -15.06
N ILE A 94 -6.50 -5.49 -14.90
CA ILE A 94 -5.15 -4.89 -14.91
C ILE A 94 -4.31 -5.64 -15.95
N ALA A 95 -3.79 -4.93 -16.95
CA ALA A 95 -3.03 -5.50 -18.08
C ALA A 95 -3.75 -6.72 -18.74
N GLY A 96 -5.08 -6.66 -18.84
CA GLY A 96 -5.93 -7.73 -19.39
C GLY A 96 -6.24 -8.89 -18.44
N VAL A 97 -5.68 -8.90 -17.22
CA VAL A 97 -5.98 -9.89 -16.18
C VAL A 97 -7.11 -9.38 -15.30
N ARG A 98 -8.18 -10.16 -15.14
CA ARG A 98 -9.29 -9.82 -14.26
C ARG A 98 -9.06 -10.34 -12.86
N PHE A 99 -9.23 -9.43 -11.91
CA PHE A 99 -9.15 -9.65 -10.48
C PHE A 99 -10.56 -9.59 -9.88
N LEU A 100 -10.80 -10.44 -8.88
CA LEU A 100 -11.91 -10.35 -7.95
C LEU A 100 -11.35 -10.37 -6.54
N ALA A 101 -11.67 -9.35 -5.74
CA ALA A 101 -11.32 -9.30 -4.33
C ALA A 101 -12.58 -9.43 -3.46
N ALA A 102 -12.46 -10.16 -2.35
CA ALA A 102 -13.43 -10.22 -1.26
C ALA A 102 -12.68 -10.55 0.03
N HIS A 103 -13.10 -10.07 1.20
CA HIS A 103 -12.31 -10.28 2.41
C HIS A 103 -12.27 -11.74 2.88
N THR A 104 -13.42 -12.41 2.93
CA THR A 104 -13.49 -13.80 3.42
C THR A 104 -13.36 -14.81 2.27
N PRO A 105 -12.73 -15.98 2.50
CA PRO A 105 -12.68 -17.05 1.51
C PRO A 105 -14.08 -17.51 1.07
N ASP A 106 -15.03 -17.56 2.00
CA ASP A 106 -16.39 -18.02 1.72
C ASP A 106 -17.14 -17.05 0.80
N ASP A 107 -17.06 -15.74 1.07
CA ASP A 107 -17.65 -14.73 0.19
C ASP A 107 -16.99 -14.74 -1.19
N LEU A 108 -15.65 -14.88 -1.24
CA LEU A 108 -14.92 -15.01 -2.50
C LEU A 108 -15.43 -16.21 -3.31
N MET A 109 -15.58 -17.37 -2.68
CA MET A 109 -16.05 -18.58 -3.35
C MET A 109 -17.52 -18.49 -3.76
N ARG A 110 -18.38 -17.81 -2.99
CA ARG A 110 -19.76 -17.53 -3.38
C ARG A 110 -19.80 -16.60 -4.59
N ALA A 111 -18.97 -15.56 -4.61
CA ALA A 111 -18.88 -14.63 -5.73
C ALA A 111 -18.42 -15.33 -7.01
N LEU A 112 -17.36 -16.13 -6.91
CA LEU A 112 -16.83 -16.95 -8.00
C LEU A 112 -17.85 -17.96 -8.59
N ARG A 113 -18.82 -18.41 -7.80
CA ARG A 113 -19.91 -19.29 -8.24
C ARG A 113 -21.15 -18.52 -8.75
N GLY A 114 -21.09 -17.20 -8.84
CA GLY A 114 -22.24 -16.37 -9.24
C GLY A 114 -23.35 -16.31 -8.20
N ALA A 115 -23.07 -16.64 -6.94
CA ALA A 115 -24.05 -16.63 -5.84
C ALA A 115 -24.09 -15.28 -5.08
N THR A 116 -23.56 -14.22 -5.69
CA THR A 116 -23.51 -12.84 -5.16
C THR A 116 -23.63 -11.86 -6.32
N SER A 117 -23.81 -10.57 -6.03
CA SER A 117 -23.84 -9.49 -7.04
C SER A 117 -22.47 -9.15 -7.65
N ALA A 118 -21.38 -9.75 -7.16
CA ALA A 118 -20.01 -9.41 -7.57
C ALA A 118 -19.70 -9.75 -9.04
N LEU A 119 -20.36 -10.76 -9.59
CA LEU A 119 -20.26 -11.20 -10.99
C LEU A 119 -21.66 -11.38 -11.54
N GLN A 120 -21.92 -10.85 -12.73
CA GLN A 120 -23.18 -11.02 -13.43
C GLN A 120 -23.18 -12.30 -14.27
N PRO A 121 -24.35 -12.92 -14.55
CA PRO A 121 -24.43 -14.04 -15.47
C PRO A 121 -23.81 -13.69 -16.83
N GLY A 122 -22.83 -14.49 -17.27
CA GLY A 122 -22.11 -14.28 -18.53
C GLY A 122 -20.81 -13.47 -18.41
N ASP A 123 -20.51 -12.91 -17.23
CA ASP A 123 -19.21 -12.28 -17.00
C ASP A 123 -18.08 -13.31 -17.13
N PRO A 124 -16.97 -12.99 -17.81
CA PRO A 124 -15.78 -13.82 -17.76
C PRO A 124 -15.33 -14.05 -16.33
N LEU A 125 -15.01 -15.31 -16.00
CA LEU A 125 -14.46 -15.66 -14.70
C LEU A 125 -13.15 -14.90 -14.45
N PRO A 126 -12.93 -14.39 -13.23
CA PRO A 126 -11.68 -13.74 -12.89
C PRO A 126 -10.52 -14.75 -12.94
N GLN A 127 -9.39 -14.33 -13.51
CA GLN A 127 -8.18 -15.14 -13.48
C GLN A 127 -7.57 -15.16 -12.07
N VAL A 128 -7.61 -14.04 -11.35
CA VAL A 128 -7.06 -13.92 -9.99
C VAL A 128 -8.15 -13.57 -9.00
N ALA A 129 -8.29 -14.38 -7.96
CA ALA A 129 -9.19 -14.15 -6.86
C ALA A 129 -8.39 -13.87 -5.59
N VAL A 130 -8.74 -12.82 -4.84
CA VAL A 130 -7.96 -12.33 -3.70
C VAL A 130 -8.81 -12.35 -2.45
N HIS A 131 -8.27 -12.90 -1.36
CA HIS A 131 -8.91 -12.81 -0.04
C HIS A 131 -7.92 -12.54 1.10
N GLY A 132 -8.47 -12.02 2.19
CA GLY A 132 -7.79 -11.80 3.47
C GLY A 132 -8.26 -12.79 4.53
N HIS A 133 -8.50 -12.27 5.74
CA HIS A 133 -9.22 -12.89 6.85
C HIS A 133 -8.49 -14.03 7.58
N THR A 134 -7.84 -14.93 6.84
CA THR A 134 -7.16 -16.08 7.43
C THR A 134 -5.86 -15.69 8.14
N HIS A 135 -5.25 -14.57 7.72
CA HIS A 135 -3.92 -14.11 8.09
C HIS A 135 -2.81 -15.15 7.79
N VAL A 136 -3.10 -16.16 6.96
CA VAL A 136 -2.13 -17.19 6.55
C VAL A 136 -1.82 -16.98 5.08
N PRO A 137 -0.59 -16.55 4.74
CA PRO A 137 -0.22 -16.29 3.36
C PRO A 137 -0.26 -17.57 2.52
N ARG A 138 -0.91 -17.49 1.35
CA ARG A 138 -1.10 -18.63 0.46
C ARG A 138 -1.35 -18.17 -0.97
N ILE A 139 -0.67 -18.82 -1.92
CA ILE A 139 -0.99 -18.72 -3.35
C ILE A 139 -1.37 -20.12 -3.83
N VAL A 140 -2.56 -20.25 -4.40
CA VAL A 140 -3.07 -21.50 -4.99
C VAL A 140 -3.33 -21.25 -6.46
N ALA A 141 -2.89 -22.15 -7.35
CA ALA A 141 -3.09 -22.03 -8.79
C ALA A 141 -3.63 -23.33 -9.41
N GLY A 142 -4.17 -23.22 -10.63
CA GLY A 142 -4.65 -24.36 -11.41
C GLY A 142 -5.97 -24.92 -10.86
N LYS A 143 -6.16 -26.25 -10.96
CA LYS A 143 -7.43 -26.90 -10.57
C LYS A 143 -7.85 -26.64 -9.12
N ALA A 144 -6.88 -26.48 -8.22
CA ALA A 144 -7.15 -26.20 -6.81
C ALA A 144 -7.67 -24.78 -6.55
N ALA A 145 -7.48 -23.85 -7.49
CA ALA A 145 -8.00 -22.48 -7.43
C ALA A 145 -9.37 -22.32 -8.12
N ALA A 146 -9.89 -23.39 -8.74
CA ALA A 146 -11.11 -23.33 -9.51
C ALA A 146 -12.30 -22.82 -8.67
N PRO A 147 -13.14 -21.94 -9.24
CA PRO A 147 -13.26 -21.64 -10.67
C PRO A 147 -12.32 -20.52 -11.18
N ALA A 148 -11.56 -19.85 -10.31
CA ALA A 148 -10.50 -18.93 -10.74
C ALA A 148 -9.25 -19.70 -11.21
N ALA A 149 -8.33 -19.02 -11.91
CA ALA A 149 -7.04 -19.62 -12.26
C ALA A 149 -6.04 -19.59 -11.10
N MET A 150 -6.17 -18.59 -10.22
CA MET A 150 -5.33 -18.39 -9.05
C MET A 150 -6.14 -17.77 -7.90
N ILE A 151 -5.92 -18.27 -6.68
CA ILE A 151 -6.39 -17.66 -5.44
C ILE A 151 -5.18 -17.17 -4.64
N VAL A 152 -5.20 -15.90 -4.22
CA VAL A 152 -4.12 -15.25 -3.49
C VAL A 152 -4.63 -14.77 -2.14
N CYS A 153 -3.95 -15.18 -1.08
CA CYS A 153 -4.04 -14.61 0.24
C CYS A 153 -2.68 -14.04 0.63
N PRO A 154 -2.54 -12.71 0.80
CA PRO A 154 -1.25 -12.11 1.13
C PRO A 154 -0.81 -12.37 2.58
N GLY A 155 -1.67 -12.98 3.41
CA GLY A 155 -1.47 -13.08 4.85
C GLY A 155 -1.95 -11.81 5.56
N SER A 156 -1.31 -11.45 6.67
CA SER A 156 -1.57 -10.20 7.38
C SER A 156 -0.27 -9.45 7.60
N VAL A 157 -0.29 -8.14 7.33
CA VAL A 157 0.88 -7.27 7.56
C VAL A 157 1.06 -6.90 9.04
N THR A 158 0.03 -7.07 9.88
CA THR A 158 0.11 -6.71 11.30
C THR A 158 -0.03 -7.88 12.25
N ARG A 159 -0.82 -8.90 11.88
CA ARG A 159 -1.22 -10.00 12.76
C ARG A 159 -1.10 -11.36 12.05
N PRO A 160 0.06 -11.75 11.50
CA PRO A 160 0.20 -13.00 10.76
C PRO A 160 -0.15 -14.23 11.62
N ARG A 161 -0.70 -15.27 10.99
CA ARG A 161 -1.09 -16.53 11.64
C ARG A 161 -0.41 -17.73 10.98
N GLY A 162 -0.55 -18.91 11.59
CA GLY A 162 -0.01 -20.16 11.05
C GLY A 162 1.52 -20.21 11.03
N GLY A 163 2.18 -19.48 11.94
CA GLY A 163 3.65 -19.40 12.02
C GLY A 163 4.29 -18.54 10.93
N SER A 164 3.50 -17.83 10.12
CA SER A 164 4.00 -16.94 9.08
C SER A 164 4.51 -15.61 9.66
N ARG A 165 5.34 -14.93 8.87
CA ARG A 165 5.77 -13.55 9.14
C ARG A 165 4.82 -12.57 8.47
N PRO A 166 4.85 -11.28 8.85
CA PRO A 166 4.13 -10.25 8.12
C PRO A 166 4.53 -10.28 6.65
N SER A 167 3.55 -10.23 5.76
CA SER A 167 3.79 -10.42 4.33
C SER A 167 2.81 -9.65 3.45
N VAL A 168 3.24 -9.41 2.23
CA VAL A 168 2.41 -8.94 1.11
C VAL A 168 2.57 -9.92 -0.06
N ALA A 169 1.67 -9.92 -1.03
CA ALA A 169 1.87 -10.64 -2.28
C ALA A 169 2.19 -9.66 -3.40
N LYS A 170 3.02 -10.08 -4.36
CA LYS A 170 3.32 -9.34 -5.58
C LYS A 170 3.05 -10.21 -6.79
N LEU A 171 2.28 -9.68 -7.72
CA LEU A 171 1.96 -10.33 -8.99
C LEU A 171 2.51 -9.48 -10.13
N ILE A 172 3.16 -10.13 -11.10
CA ILE A 172 3.48 -9.51 -12.37
C ILE A 172 2.48 -10.01 -13.38
N VAL A 173 1.66 -9.11 -13.92
CA VAL A 173 0.68 -9.40 -14.96
C VAL A 173 1.13 -8.79 -16.27
N ALA A 174 0.98 -9.53 -17.37
CA ALA A 174 1.28 -9.01 -18.70
C ALA A 174 0.49 -9.77 -19.77
N ASP A 175 0.08 -9.05 -20.82
CA ASP A 175 -0.61 -9.61 -22.00
C ASP A 175 -1.80 -10.50 -21.63
N GLY A 176 -2.61 -10.09 -20.66
CA GLY A 176 -3.79 -10.84 -20.20
C GLY A 176 -3.51 -12.07 -19.34
N ALA A 177 -2.25 -12.28 -18.92
CA ALA A 177 -1.86 -13.42 -18.09
C ALA A 177 -1.00 -13.04 -16.88
N VAL A 178 -1.09 -13.83 -15.82
CA VAL A 178 -0.17 -13.74 -14.67
C VAL A 178 1.15 -14.40 -15.06
N LYS A 179 2.26 -13.64 -15.02
CA LYS A 179 3.61 -14.11 -15.36
C LYS A 179 4.35 -14.62 -14.12
N SER A 180 4.16 -13.99 -12.98
CA SER A 180 4.67 -14.45 -11.69
C SER A 180 3.74 -14.02 -10.55
N ALA A 181 3.78 -14.79 -9.47
CA ALA A 181 3.09 -14.48 -8.22
C ALA A 181 3.98 -14.96 -7.07
N GLU A 182 4.29 -14.08 -6.14
CA GLU A 182 5.15 -14.39 -5.00
C GLU A 182 4.61 -13.77 -3.70
N LEU A 183 4.95 -14.41 -2.58
CA LEU A 183 4.72 -13.88 -1.24
C LEU A 183 6.03 -13.28 -0.75
N VAL A 184 5.98 -12.00 -0.38
CA VAL A 184 7.13 -11.24 0.10
C VAL A 184 6.94 -10.99 1.59
N GLU A 185 7.86 -11.51 2.40
CA GLU A 185 7.89 -11.22 3.83
C GLU A 185 8.35 -9.79 4.06
N THR A 186 7.53 -8.99 4.74
CA THR A 186 7.87 -7.65 5.16
C THR A 186 8.63 -7.76 6.47
N ALA A 187 9.96 -7.80 6.40
CA ALA A 187 10.80 -8.03 7.56
C ALA A 187 10.52 -6.99 8.67
N VAL A 188 10.22 -7.48 9.87
CA VAL A 188 10.26 -6.68 11.10
C VAL A 188 11.62 -6.98 11.76
N SER A 189 12.48 -5.98 11.96
CA SER A 189 13.56 -6.15 12.93
C SER A 189 12.92 -6.32 14.31
N PRO A 190 13.38 -7.26 15.15
CA PRO A 190 12.95 -7.34 16.55
C PRO A 190 13.17 -6.03 17.33
N ASP A 191 13.98 -5.11 16.78
CA ASP A 191 14.39 -3.86 17.40
C ASP A 191 13.64 -2.62 16.86
N GLY A 192 12.61 -2.79 16.02
CA GLY A 192 11.83 -1.67 15.47
C GLY A 192 12.56 -0.76 14.47
N GLY A 193 13.77 -1.11 14.05
CA GLY A 193 14.50 -0.40 12.98
C GLY A 193 14.35 -1.06 11.60
N PRO A 194 14.36 -0.30 10.49
CA PRO A 194 14.33 -0.88 9.15
C PRO A 194 15.57 -1.77 8.90
N ARG A 195 15.37 -3.04 8.52
CA ARG A 195 16.51 -3.87 8.08
C ARG A 195 17.04 -3.34 6.76
N HIS A 196 18.33 -3.03 6.79
CA HIS A 196 19.20 -2.63 5.68
C HIS A 196 18.90 -1.26 5.07
N LEU A 197 19.98 -0.52 4.78
CA LEU A 197 19.98 0.77 4.10
C LEU A 197 19.07 0.79 2.86
N GLU A 198 18.85 -0.35 2.20
CA GLU A 198 17.95 -0.50 1.06
C GLU A 198 16.49 -0.20 1.38
N GLY A 199 15.97 -0.58 2.55
CA GLY A 199 14.59 -0.28 2.95
C GLY A 199 14.38 1.21 3.20
N ALA A 200 15.33 1.86 3.89
CA ALA A 200 15.30 3.31 4.10
C ALA A 200 15.52 4.08 2.79
N LEU A 201 16.38 3.59 1.88
CA LEU A 201 16.60 4.17 0.56
C LEU A 201 15.36 3.99 -0.33
N ARG A 202 14.68 2.84 -0.27
CA ARG A 202 13.38 2.61 -0.92
C ARG A 202 12.34 3.57 -0.37
N VAL A 203 12.18 3.70 0.96
CA VAL A 203 11.21 4.64 1.54
C VAL A 203 11.56 6.10 1.23
N ALA A 204 12.82 6.52 1.34
CA ALA A 204 13.23 7.88 0.99
C ALA A 204 13.02 8.16 -0.51
N SER A 205 13.36 7.19 -1.36
CA SER A 205 13.04 7.22 -2.79
C SER A 205 11.54 7.29 -3.02
N VAL A 206 10.71 6.56 -2.28
CA VAL A 206 9.25 6.56 -2.38
C VAL A 206 8.63 7.86 -1.92
N VAL A 207 9.10 8.46 -0.83
CA VAL A 207 8.62 9.77 -0.38
C VAL A 207 8.99 10.82 -1.44
N LEU A 208 10.17 10.73 -2.06
CA LEU A 208 10.61 11.64 -3.12
C LEU A 208 9.89 11.40 -4.47
N HIS A 209 9.71 10.14 -4.88
CA HIS A 209 9.05 9.76 -6.13
C HIS A 209 7.52 9.81 -6.03
N GLY A 210 6.92 9.44 -4.90
CA GLY A 210 5.50 9.59 -4.61
C GLY A 210 5.08 11.05 -4.52
N ALA A 211 5.93 11.92 -3.94
CA ALA A 211 5.72 13.37 -4.00
C ALA A 211 5.85 13.91 -5.45
N ARG A 212 6.76 13.35 -6.26
CA ARG A 212 6.95 13.73 -7.66
C ARG A 212 5.81 13.24 -8.57
N ALA A 213 5.37 11.99 -8.42
CA ALA A 213 4.23 11.41 -9.14
C ALA A 213 2.92 12.09 -8.76
N SER A 214 2.75 12.44 -7.49
CA SER A 214 1.60 13.25 -7.03
C SER A 214 1.65 14.67 -7.59
N ALA A 215 2.84 15.30 -7.65
CA ALA A 215 3.01 16.61 -8.28
C ALA A 215 2.77 16.59 -9.80
N GLU A 216 3.25 15.56 -10.50
CA GLU A 216 3.04 15.37 -11.94
C GLU A 216 1.56 15.08 -12.24
N ARG A 217 0.89 14.24 -11.45
CA ARG A 217 -0.58 14.03 -11.53
C ARG A 217 -1.38 15.30 -11.27
N LEU A 218 -0.95 16.14 -10.32
CA LEU A 218 -1.57 17.43 -10.03
C LEU A 218 -1.39 18.39 -11.22
N LEU A 219 -0.17 18.48 -11.76
CA LEU A 219 0.18 19.33 -12.90
C LEU A 219 -0.57 18.89 -14.17
N GLU A 220 -0.75 17.60 -14.37
CA GLU A 220 -1.50 17.07 -15.51
C GLU A 220 -3.01 17.31 -15.37
N ARG A 221 -3.57 17.25 -14.16
CA ARG A 221 -4.95 17.70 -13.88
C ARG A 221 -5.14 19.20 -14.14
N PHE A 222 -4.14 20.03 -13.82
CA PHE A 222 -4.17 21.47 -14.14
C PHE A 222 -4.12 21.72 -15.66
N ARG A 223 -3.27 20.99 -16.40
CA ARG A 223 -3.19 21.07 -17.86
C ARG A 223 -4.49 20.65 -18.56
N ARG A 224 -5.12 19.56 -18.11
CA ARG A 224 -6.39 19.06 -18.66
C ARG A 224 -7.57 19.98 -18.40
N ARG A 225 -7.52 20.81 -17.35
CA ARG A 225 -8.56 21.81 -17.04
C ARG A 225 -8.39 23.14 -17.81
N GLY A 226 -7.48 23.22 -18.78
CA GLY A 226 -7.34 24.38 -19.66
C GLY A 226 -6.83 25.66 -18.98
N HIS A 227 -6.35 25.58 -17.73
CA HIS A 227 -5.74 26.73 -17.09
C HIS A 227 -4.32 26.92 -17.62
N ALA A 228 -4.13 27.98 -18.42
CA ALA A 228 -2.80 28.43 -18.81
C ALA A 228 -1.98 28.74 -17.54
N VAL A 229 -0.89 28.01 -17.33
CA VAL A 229 0.10 28.34 -16.30
C VAL A 229 0.81 29.61 -16.77
N ARG A 230 0.24 30.77 -16.44
CA ARG A 230 0.97 32.04 -16.49
C ARG A 230 2.01 31.99 -15.37
N ASN A 231 3.25 32.31 -15.72
CA ASN A 231 4.45 32.19 -14.87
C ASN A 231 4.49 33.13 -13.65
N GLU A 232 3.35 33.66 -13.22
CA GLU A 232 3.27 34.61 -12.13
C GLU A 232 2.09 34.21 -11.23
N CYS A 233 2.37 34.13 -9.93
CA CYS A 233 1.47 33.78 -8.82
C CYS A 233 1.34 32.28 -8.46
N CYS A 234 2.33 31.74 -7.75
CA CYS A 234 2.02 30.98 -6.53
C CYS A 234 3.22 30.95 -5.53
N PRO A 235 3.21 31.76 -4.45
CA PRO A 235 4.30 31.81 -3.46
C PRO A 235 4.47 30.51 -2.64
N VAL A 236 3.57 29.54 -2.76
CA VAL A 236 3.62 28.24 -2.05
C VAL A 236 4.62 27.27 -2.70
N VAL A 237 4.79 27.33 -4.03
CA VAL A 237 5.67 26.41 -4.79
C VAL A 237 7.15 26.79 -4.63
N LEU A 238 7.45 28.10 -4.56
CA LEU A 238 8.81 28.60 -4.38
C LEU A 238 9.36 28.36 -2.97
N LYS A 239 8.52 28.47 -1.92
CA LYS A 239 8.92 28.15 -0.54
C LYS A 239 9.33 26.68 -0.37
N ARG A 240 8.64 25.75 -1.06
CA ARG A 240 9.01 24.32 -1.05
C ARG A 240 10.33 24.04 -1.79
N ARG A 241 10.63 24.75 -2.89
CA ARG A 241 11.92 24.64 -3.60
C ARG A 241 13.12 25.06 -2.75
N ALA A 242 12.98 26.09 -1.92
CA ALA A 242 14.04 26.54 -1.01
C ALA A 242 14.28 25.54 0.14
N SER A 243 13.21 24.97 0.70
CA SER A 243 13.31 23.92 1.74
C SER A 243 13.99 22.66 1.22
N LEU A 244 13.63 22.21 0.01
CA LEU A 244 14.21 21.03 -0.64
C LEU A 244 15.71 21.20 -0.96
N ARG A 245 16.17 22.40 -1.31
CA ARG A 245 17.61 22.68 -1.53
C ARG A 245 18.42 22.67 -0.23
N ARG A 246 17.82 23.02 0.91
CA ARG A 246 18.48 22.97 2.23
C ARG A 246 18.64 21.52 2.69
N SER A 247 17.58 20.72 2.56
CA SER A 247 17.62 19.28 2.85
C SER A 247 18.58 18.50 1.93
N PHE A 248 18.75 18.93 0.68
CA PHE A 248 19.74 18.34 -0.25
C PHE A 248 21.21 18.59 0.16
N ARG A 249 21.51 19.72 0.82
CA ARG A 249 22.85 20.01 1.35
C ARG A 249 23.12 19.22 2.63
N GLU A 250 22.14 19.12 3.53
CA GLU A 250 22.28 18.37 4.79
C GLU A 250 22.42 16.85 4.54
N ALA A 251 21.68 16.29 3.58
CA ALA A 251 21.81 14.88 3.21
C ALA A 251 23.16 14.53 2.56
N ARG A 252 23.79 15.45 1.80
CA ARG A 252 25.14 15.25 1.25
C ARG A 252 26.24 15.25 2.32
N VAL A 253 26.09 16.08 3.35
CA VAL A 253 27.08 16.15 4.46
C VAL A 253 27.06 14.89 5.33
N PHE A 254 25.91 14.21 5.43
CA PHE A 254 25.79 12.94 6.13
C PHE A 254 26.35 11.73 5.35
N GLY A 255 26.44 11.81 4.02
CA GLY A 255 26.88 10.72 3.15
C GLY A 255 28.41 10.55 3.01
N GLU A 256 29.22 11.49 3.53
CA GLU A 256 30.68 11.49 3.36
C GLU A 256 31.48 11.15 4.63
N ARG A 257 30.84 10.74 5.73
CA ARG A 257 31.58 10.27 6.93
C ARG A 257 31.26 8.82 7.26
N THR A 258 32.02 7.92 6.65
CA THR A 258 32.26 6.58 7.19
C THR A 258 33.04 6.68 8.50
N ILE A 259 32.60 5.84 9.44
CA ILE A 259 33.05 5.71 10.83
C ILE A 259 34.50 5.25 10.90
N ALA A 260 35.28 5.78 11.84
CA ALA A 260 36.44 5.07 12.40
C ALA A 260 36.41 5.12 13.95
N PRO A 261 36.76 4.02 14.64
CA PRO A 261 36.63 3.87 16.09
C PRO A 261 37.93 4.26 16.80
N SER A 262 37.81 5.00 17.92
CA SER A 262 38.73 5.06 19.09
C SER A 262 38.85 6.49 19.62
N ALA A 263 38.46 6.68 20.89
CA ALA A 263 39.28 7.35 21.90
C ALA A 263 38.51 7.43 23.21
N CYS A 264 39.00 6.63 24.15
CA CYS A 264 38.71 6.73 25.56
C CYS A 264 39.28 8.04 26.13
N ARG A 265 38.54 8.66 27.08
CA ARG A 265 39.03 9.38 28.26
C ARG A 265 39.28 10.91 28.19
N LEU A 266 38.90 11.53 29.32
CA LEU A 266 39.15 12.89 29.87
C LEU A 266 38.13 13.97 29.45
N ALA A 267 37.44 14.72 30.33
CA ALA A 267 37.59 14.98 31.77
C ALA A 267 36.21 15.36 32.37
N ARG A 268 35.82 14.83 33.55
CA ARG A 268 35.70 15.57 34.83
C ARG A 268 35.41 17.07 34.70
N VAL A 269 34.29 17.53 35.27
CA VAL A 269 34.25 18.39 36.49
C VAL A 269 32.80 18.51 37.02
N ALA A 270 32.70 18.29 38.34
CA ALA A 270 31.67 18.65 39.35
C ALA A 270 30.18 18.37 39.06
N GLY A 271 29.43 17.62 39.88
CA GLY A 271 29.57 17.37 41.32
C GLY A 271 28.72 18.38 42.11
N GLY A 272 27.56 17.93 42.60
CA GLY A 272 26.72 18.73 43.48
C GLY A 272 25.44 17.98 43.89
N ALA A 273 25.56 17.09 44.87
CA ALA A 273 24.44 16.50 45.59
C ALA A 273 24.41 17.04 47.04
N ALA A 274 23.22 17.48 47.45
CA ALA A 274 22.59 17.43 48.77
C ALA A 274 23.38 17.76 50.07
N ARG A 275 22.83 18.71 50.85
CA ARG A 275 22.49 18.70 52.31
C ARG A 275 22.58 20.13 52.88
N GLU A 276 21.52 20.71 53.43
CA GLU A 276 20.87 20.49 54.75
C GLU A 276 21.50 21.33 55.89
N GLU A 277 20.61 22.12 56.50
CA GLU A 277 20.60 22.71 57.85
C GLU A 277 21.40 23.99 58.25
N ARG A 278 20.60 24.89 58.86
CA ARG A 278 20.82 25.88 59.94
C ARG A 278 21.52 27.20 59.64
N ASN A 279 20.82 28.29 59.97
CA ASN A 279 21.09 29.14 61.15
C ASN A 279 20.01 30.23 61.29
N PRO A 280 19.97 31.04 62.37
CA PRO A 280 20.16 30.79 63.80
C PRO A 280 18.86 30.86 64.61
#